data_AF-A0A349E543-F1
#
_entry.id   AF-A0A349E543-F1
#
_cell.length_a   1.000
_cell.length_b   1.000
_cell.length_c   1.000
_cell.angle_alpha   90.00
_cell.angle_beta   90.00
_cell.angle_gamma   90.00
#
_symmetry.space_group_name_H-M   'P 1'
#
loop_
_entity.id
_entity.type
_entity.pdbx_description
1 polymer ?
#
loop_
_entity_poly.entity_id
_entity_poly.type
_entity_poly.pdbx_seq_one_letter_code
_entity_poly.pdbx_strand_id
1 'polypeptide(L)'
;MTRRYDTDEQNNQQMASDNRLRLLEQIDSPWKLIRQGSKLGIDGVKHFFGLTFLFGVVNGLLFLAAIIKLFFSTVNTISIIGLLLVALVGVGAISYTIYRVNRYIILNTIQFIYQSLEPFFLKVCGKVIDKSAKLFENNTQLDNRALAQTIDFSKLVHEEFQKLPRLIRWGITFTLELVPFMDILIELKSDVREGHRDDAVQKLFEYVDEFIQNTVFAKNNNDWVWWGLPLNMAISIILMIMMIK
;
A
#
# COMPACT_ATOMS: atom_id res chain seq x y z
N MET A 1 -25.06 17.60 37.87
CA MET A 1 -24.95 16.48 36.92
C MET A 1 -23.81 16.65 35.91
N THR A 2 -23.19 17.82 35.78
CA THR A 2 -22.08 18.12 34.86
C THR A 2 -20.72 17.51 35.27
N ARG A 3 -20.42 17.43 36.57
CA ARG A 3 -19.11 16.97 37.07
C ARG A 3 -18.75 15.50 36.79
N ARG A 4 -19.72 14.66 36.39
CA ARG A 4 -19.51 13.23 36.12
C ARG A 4 -19.13 12.96 34.66
N TYR A 5 -19.68 13.77 33.75
CA TYR A 5 -19.39 13.69 32.31
C TYR A 5 -17.95 14.10 31.98
N ASP A 6 -17.44 15.19 32.56
CA ASP A 6 -16.05 15.61 32.35
C ASP A 6 -15.04 14.58 32.85
N THR A 7 -15.36 13.87 33.94
CA THR A 7 -14.47 12.85 34.51
C THR A 7 -14.45 11.57 33.69
N ASP A 8 -15.57 11.22 33.04
CA ASP A 8 -15.68 10.05 32.17
C ASP A 8 -15.02 10.28 30.80
N GLU A 9 -15.10 11.50 30.24
CA GLU A 9 -14.36 11.88 29.02
C GLU A 9 -12.85 11.97 29.27
N GLN A 10 -12.42 12.58 30.37
CA GLN A 10 -11.00 12.60 30.75
C GLN A 10 -10.46 11.20 31.03
N ASN A 11 -11.22 10.33 31.70
CA ASN A 11 -10.81 8.93 31.90
C ASN A 11 -10.71 8.15 30.59
N ASN A 12 -11.61 8.37 29.63
CA ASN A 12 -11.58 7.71 28.34
C ASN A 12 -10.40 8.18 27.47
N GLN A 13 -10.10 9.49 27.47
CA GLN A 13 -8.93 10.04 26.80
C GLN A 13 -7.63 9.53 27.44
N GLN A 14 -7.60 9.45 28.78
CA GLN A 14 -6.43 8.97 29.51
C GLN A 14 -6.21 7.46 29.30
N MET A 15 -7.28 6.64 29.33
CA MET A 15 -7.21 5.21 28.99
C MET A 15 -6.80 4.95 27.53
N ALA A 16 -7.24 5.79 26.59
CA ALA A 16 -6.80 5.71 25.21
C ALA A 16 -5.30 6.03 25.09
N SER A 17 -4.80 7.04 25.80
CA SER A 17 -3.37 7.37 25.84
C SER A 17 -2.52 6.26 26.47
N ASP A 18 -3.01 5.62 27.53
CA ASP A 18 -2.28 4.61 28.30
C ASP A 18 -2.21 3.27 27.55
N ASN A 19 -3.30 2.89 26.87
CA ASN A 19 -3.29 1.76 25.94
C ASN A 19 -2.37 2.02 24.74
N ARG A 20 -2.31 3.24 24.22
CA ARG A 20 -1.41 3.62 23.13
C ARG A 20 0.05 3.60 23.58
N LEU A 21 0.37 4.05 24.80
CA LEU A 21 1.69 3.93 25.42
C LEU A 21 2.13 2.48 25.61
N ARG A 22 1.21 1.58 25.98
CA ARG A 22 1.48 0.13 26.03
C ARG A 22 1.71 -0.48 24.65
N LEU A 23 1.03 0.01 23.61
CA LEU A 23 1.30 -0.38 22.22
C LEU A 23 2.67 0.15 21.75
N LEU A 24 3.08 1.34 22.21
CA LEU A 24 4.41 1.90 22.01
C LEU A 24 5.50 1.10 22.74
N GLU A 25 5.18 0.51 23.90
CA GLU A 25 6.10 -0.34 24.66
C GLU A 25 6.22 -1.75 24.04
N GLN A 26 5.17 -2.22 23.35
CA GLN A 26 5.16 -3.49 22.62
C GLN A 26 5.98 -3.47 21.31
N ILE A 27 6.59 -2.33 20.96
CA ILE A 27 7.43 -2.10 19.76
C ILE A 27 8.71 -2.97 19.73
N ASP A 28 9.13 -3.59 20.82
CA ASP A 28 10.45 -4.25 20.89
C ASP A 28 10.54 -5.66 20.25
N SER A 29 9.60 -6.04 19.37
CA SER A 29 9.73 -7.30 18.63
C SER A 29 9.65 -7.13 17.11
N PRO A 30 10.75 -6.69 16.45
CA PRO A 30 10.91 -6.80 15.00
C PRO A 30 10.63 -8.22 14.47
N TRP A 31 10.75 -9.24 15.31
CA TRP A 31 10.38 -10.62 15.03
C TRP A 31 8.87 -10.84 14.81
N LYS A 32 8.00 -10.08 15.46
CA LYS A 32 6.54 -10.15 15.26
C LYS A 32 6.16 -9.61 13.88
N LEU A 33 6.83 -8.56 13.40
CA LEU A 33 6.71 -8.03 12.03
C LEU A 33 7.12 -9.07 10.98
N ILE A 34 8.23 -9.78 11.22
CA ILE A 34 8.72 -10.84 10.31
C ILE A 34 7.76 -12.05 10.32
N ARG A 35 7.24 -12.44 11.49
CA ARG A 35 6.32 -13.57 11.63
C ARG A 35 4.92 -13.28 11.08
N GLN A 36 4.44 -12.05 11.16
CA GLN A 36 3.18 -11.65 10.53
C GLN A 36 3.36 -11.41 9.03
N GLY A 37 4.50 -10.86 8.61
CA GLY A 37 4.90 -10.76 7.20
C GLY A 37 4.99 -12.12 6.50
N SER A 38 5.39 -13.19 7.20
CA SER A 38 5.40 -14.55 6.62
C SER A 38 3.99 -15.11 6.40
N LYS A 39 3.02 -14.79 7.27
CA LYS A 39 1.61 -15.17 7.06
C LYS A 39 0.99 -14.42 5.87
N LEU A 40 1.30 -13.12 5.72
CA LEU A 40 0.93 -12.36 4.52
C LEU A 40 1.61 -12.89 3.26
N GLY A 41 2.86 -13.33 3.36
CA GLY A 41 3.56 -14.00 2.26
C GLY A 41 2.82 -15.25 1.82
N ILE A 42 2.34 -16.08 2.75
CA ILE A 42 1.58 -17.29 2.45
C ILE A 42 0.25 -16.97 1.77
N ASP A 43 -0.51 -15.98 2.25
CA ASP A 43 -1.79 -15.62 1.64
C ASP A 43 -1.60 -14.90 0.29
N GLY A 44 -0.55 -14.10 0.14
CA GLY A 44 -0.14 -13.53 -1.14
C GLY A 44 0.24 -14.61 -2.15
N VAL A 45 1.03 -15.61 -1.74
CA VAL A 45 1.39 -16.77 -2.56
C VAL A 45 0.15 -17.56 -2.97
N LYS A 46 -0.79 -17.83 -2.06
CA LYS A 46 -2.06 -18.49 -2.41
C LYS A 46 -2.85 -17.69 -3.44
N HIS A 47 -2.96 -16.38 -3.26
CA HIS A 47 -3.65 -15.51 -4.22
C HIS A 47 -2.95 -15.50 -5.58
N PHE A 48 -1.60 -15.50 -5.58
CA PHE A 48 -0.79 -15.57 -6.79
C PHE A 48 -1.02 -16.85 -7.56
N PHE A 49 -0.88 -17.98 -6.88
CA PHE A 49 -1.08 -19.28 -7.49
C PHE A 49 -2.54 -19.45 -7.93
N GLY A 50 -3.51 -19.03 -7.12
CA GLY A 50 -4.94 -19.14 -7.46
C GLY A 50 -5.30 -18.40 -8.75
N LEU A 51 -4.94 -17.12 -8.87
CA LEU A 51 -5.26 -16.32 -10.05
C LEU A 51 -4.47 -16.74 -11.29
N THR A 52 -3.17 -17.00 -11.13
CA THR A 52 -2.32 -17.45 -12.25
C THR A 52 -2.78 -18.83 -12.75
N PHE A 53 -3.14 -19.73 -11.84
CA PHE A 53 -3.69 -21.04 -12.19
C PHE A 53 -5.03 -20.92 -12.90
N LEU A 54 -5.94 -20.07 -12.42
CA LEU A 54 -7.24 -19.83 -13.07
C LEU A 54 -7.09 -19.36 -14.52
N PHE A 55 -6.28 -18.31 -14.75
CA PHE A 55 -5.99 -17.84 -16.10
C PHE A 55 -5.23 -18.88 -16.93
N GLY A 56 -4.32 -19.64 -16.32
CA GLY A 56 -3.59 -20.72 -16.97
C GLY A 56 -4.50 -21.83 -17.47
N VAL A 57 -5.43 -22.31 -16.63
CA VAL A 57 -6.39 -23.37 -16.98
C VAL A 57 -7.33 -22.89 -18.08
N VAL A 58 -7.90 -21.70 -17.96
CA VAL A 58 -8.83 -21.15 -18.96
C VAL A 58 -8.15 -20.99 -20.31
N ASN A 59 -6.96 -20.39 -20.35
CA ASN A 59 -6.21 -20.23 -21.60
C ASN A 59 -5.72 -21.57 -22.16
N GLY A 60 -5.34 -22.52 -21.30
CA GLY A 60 -4.97 -23.87 -21.71
C GLY A 60 -6.13 -24.61 -22.38
N LEU A 61 -7.34 -24.54 -21.80
CA LEU A 61 -8.55 -25.14 -22.38
C LEU A 61 -8.92 -24.50 -23.72
N LEU A 62 -8.85 -23.17 -23.82
CA LEU A 62 -9.14 -22.45 -25.08
C LEU A 62 -8.12 -22.80 -26.17
N PHE A 63 -6.84 -22.89 -25.82
CA PHE A 63 -5.80 -23.28 -26.75
C PHE A 63 -5.98 -24.73 -27.21
N LEU A 64 -6.30 -25.65 -26.29
CA LEU A 64 -6.60 -27.04 -26.62
C LEU A 64 -7.81 -27.14 -27.56
N ALA A 65 -8.88 -26.39 -27.27
CA ALA A 65 -10.06 -26.31 -28.14
C ALA A 65 -9.70 -25.80 -29.55
N ALA A 66 -8.84 -24.78 -29.65
CA ALA A 66 -8.35 -24.26 -30.92
C ALA A 66 -7.54 -25.30 -31.70
N ILE A 67 -6.70 -26.09 -31.04
CA ILE A 67 -5.95 -27.21 -31.65
C ILE A 67 -6.90 -28.27 -32.17
N ILE A 68 -7.82 -28.76 -31.32
CA ILE A 68 -8.80 -29.79 -31.71
C ILE A 68 -9.57 -29.31 -32.94
N LYS A 69 -10.03 -28.06 -32.92
CA LYS A 69 -10.75 -27.44 -34.02
C LYS A 69 -9.93 -27.35 -35.30
N LEU A 70 -8.63 -27.08 -35.21
CA LEU A 70 -7.72 -27.06 -36.34
C LEU A 70 -7.63 -28.44 -37.01
N PHE A 71 -7.60 -29.54 -36.23
CA PHE A 71 -7.57 -30.91 -36.76
C PHE A 71 -8.85 -31.31 -37.49
N PHE A 72 -10.01 -30.76 -37.09
CA PHE A 72 -11.30 -31.04 -37.73
C PHE A 72 -11.65 -30.09 -38.89
N SER A 73 -10.80 -29.10 -39.17
CA SER A 73 -10.99 -28.11 -40.24
C SER A 73 -9.96 -28.29 -41.35
N THR A 74 -10.24 -27.76 -42.54
CA THR A 74 -9.22 -27.67 -43.59
C THR A 74 -8.14 -26.71 -43.15
N VAL A 75 -6.91 -27.21 -42.98
CA VAL A 75 -5.78 -26.41 -42.53
C VAL A 75 -5.36 -25.45 -43.64
N ASN A 76 -5.53 -24.16 -43.40
CA ASN A 76 -5.03 -23.09 -44.27
C ASN A 76 -4.13 -22.12 -43.46
N THR A 77 -3.50 -21.18 -44.15
CA THR A 77 -2.62 -20.17 -43.51
C THR A 77 -3.36 -19.33 -42.46
N ILE A 78 -4.63 -19.00 -42.70
CA ILE A 78 -5.48 -18.21 -41.79
C ILE A 78 -5.73 -18.97 -40.49
N SER A 79 -5.99 -20.28 -40.55
CA SER A 79 -6.19 -21.12 -39.36
C SER A 79 -4.92 -21.23 -38.53
N ILE A 80 -3.74 -21.35 -39.16
CA ILE A 80 -2.45 -21.36 -38.45
C ILE A 80 -2.20 -20.02 -37.76
N ILE A 81 -2.45 -18.89 -38.45
CA ILE A 81 -2.34 -17.55 -37.86
C ILE A 81 -3.32 -17.39 -36.69
N GLY A 82 -4.55 -17.84 -36.83
CA GLY A 82 -5.55 -17.78 -35.75
C GLY A 82 -5.12 -18.59 -34.52
N LEU A 83 -4.54 -19.77 -34.69
CA LEU A 83 -4.00 -20.56 -33.59
C LEU A 83 -2.88 -19.81 -32.85
N LEU A 84 -1.96 -19.18 -33.60
CA LEU A 84 -0.89 -18.37 -33.03
C LEU A 84 -1.44 -17.16 -32.26
N LEU A 85 -2.49 -16.51 -32.77
CA LEU A 85 -3.14 -15.40 -32.07
C LEU A 85 -3.83 -15.85 -30.78
N VAL A 86 -4.51 -16.99 -30.77
CA VAL A 86 -5.09 -17.56 -29.53
C VAL A 86 -3.99 -17.85 -28.51
N ALA A 87 -2.86 -18.42 -28.93
CA ALA A 87 -1.71 -18.62 -28.05
C ALA A 87 -1.15 -17.30 -27.51
N LEU A 88 -1.00 -16.28 -28.37
CA LEU A 88 -0.49 -14.97 -27.99
C LEU A 88 -1.39 -14.26 -26.98
N VAL A 89 -2.71 -14.32 -27.19
CA VAL A 89 -3.70 -13.78 -26.25
C VAL A 89 -3.59 -14.49 -24.91
N GLY A 90 -3.46 -15.82 -24.90
CA GLY A 90 -3.32 -16.58 -23.66
C GLY A 90 -2.04 -16.26 -22.88
N VAL A 91 -0.90 -16.18 -23.57
CA VAL A 91 0.37 -15.77 -22.95
C VAL A 91 0.26 -14.35 -22.42
N GLY A 92 -0.27 -13.42 -23.21
CA GLY A 92 -0.45 -12.02 -22.80
C GLY A 92 -1.34 -11.89 -21.55
N ALA A 93 -2.44 -12.62 -21.49
CA ALA A 93 -3.35 -12.62 -20.34
C ALA A 93 -2.69 -13.18 -19.08
N ILE A 94 -1.92 -14.27 -19.19
CA ILE A 94 -1.17 -14.83 -18.07
C ILE A 94 -0.09 -13.86 -17.59
N SER A 95 0.70 -13.27 -18.51
CA SER A 95 1.73 -12.29 -18.17
C SER A 95 1.14 -11.04 -17.48
N TYR A 96 0.02 -10.53 -17.99
CA TYR A 96 -0.70 -9.41 -17.37
C TYR A 96 -1.20 -9.76 -15.97
N THR A 97 -1.72 -10.97 -15.78
CA THR A 97 -2.17 -11.47 -14.47
C THR A 97 -1.01 -11.50 -13.48
N ILE A 98 0.13 -12.09 -13.87
CA ILE A 98 1.34 -12.15 -13.05
C ILE A 98 1.78 -10.74 -12.63
N TYR A 99 1.82 -9.79 -13.57
CA TYR A 99 2.17 -8.40 -13.29
C TYR A 99 1.22 -7.75 -12.25
N ARG A 100 -0.09 -7.88 -12.46
CA ARG A 100 -1.12 -7.27 -11.58
C ARG A 100 -1.10 -7.87 -10.18
N VAL A 101 -1.00 -9.19 -10.09
CA VAL A 101 -0.97 -9.92 -8.82
C VAL A 101 0.31 -9.61 -8.04
N ASN A 102 1.47 -9.56 -8.71
CA ASN A 102 2.72 -9.18 -8.05
C ASN A 102 2.62 -7.76 -7.46
N ARG A 103 2.07 -6.82 -8.23
CA ARG A 103 1.81 -5.47 -7.73
C ARG A 103 0.86 -5.49 -6.53
N TYR A 104 -0.20 -6.29 -6.57
CA TYR A 104 -1.15 -6.42 -5.47
C TYR A 104 -0.50 -6.93 -4.19
N ILE A 105 0.31 -7.99 -4.29
CA ILE A 105 1.01 -8.60 -3.15
C ILE A 105 2.01 -7.62 -2.56
N ILE A 106 2.79 -6.94 -3.40
CA ILE A 106 3.75 -5.93 -2.95
C ILE A 106 3.03 -4.81 -2.19
N LEU A 107 1.95 -4.23 -2.77
CA LEU A 107 1.20 -3.16 -2.13
C LEU A 107 0.56 -3.59 -0.81
N ASN A 108 -0.07 -4.78 -0.77
CA ASN A 108 -0.69 -5.29 0.45
C ASN A 108 0.35 -5.59 1.54
N THR A 109 1.54 -6.05 1.15
CA THR A 109 2.66 -6.27 2.07
C THR A 109 3.17 -4.94 2.62
N ILE A 110 3.33 -3.93 1.78
CA ILE A 110 3.75 -2.58 2.20
C ILE A 110 2.71 -1.97 3.13
N GLN A 111 1.41 -2.08 2.83
CA GLN A 111 0.32 -1.57 3.68
C GLN A 111 0.34 -2.21 5.06
N PHE A 112 0.55 -3.53 5.13
CA PHE A 112 0.65 -4.23 6.41
C PHE A 112 1.88 -3.81 7.22
N ILE A 113 3.04 -3.68 6.56
CA ILE A 113 4.27 -3.17 7.19
C ILE A 113 4.02 -1.74 7.70
N TYR A 114 3.36 -0.90 6.91
CA TYR A 114 3.01 0.47 7.27
C TYR A 114 2.08 0.53 8.50
N GLN A 115 0.98 -0.24 8.52
CA GLN A 115 0.09 -0.33 9.69
C GLN A 115 0.84 -0.79 10.93
N SER A 116 1.78 -1.72 10.77
CA SER A 116 2.60 -2.18 11.89
C SER A 116 3.65 -1.15 12.36
N LEU A 117 3.89 -0.11 11.56
CA LEU A 117 4.76 1.04 11.85
C LEU A 117 3.97 2.30 12.24
N GLU A 118 2.65 2.25 12.33
CA GLU A 118 1.80 3.34 12.85
C GLU A 118 2.37 4.04 14.10
N PRO A 119 2.72 3.32 15.18
CA PRO A 119 3.28 3.94 16.38
C PRO A 119 4.59 4.72 16.11
N PHE A 120 5.35 4.31 15.09
CA PHE A 120 6.53 5.04 14.67
C PHE A 120 6.18 6.34 13.94
N PHE A 121 5.26 6.29 12.97
CA PHE A 121 4.81 7.48 12.26
C PHE A 121 4.27 8.52 13.24
N LEU A 122 3.55 8.10 14.28
CA LEU A 122 3.12 8.96 15.38
C LEU A 122 4.32 9.62 16.11
N LYS A 123 5.38 8.86 16.42
CA LYS A 123 6.60 9.38 17.06
C LYS A 123 7.38 10.34 16.15
N VAL A 124 7.39 10.09 14.83
CA VAL A 124 7.97 11.01 13.85
C VAL A 124 7.18 12.31 13.82
N CYS A 125 5.85 12.24 13.76
CA CYS A 125 4.97 13.41 13.84
C CYS A 125 5.24 14.20 15.13
N GLY A 126 5.42 13.52 16.27
CA GLY A 126 5.89 14.09 17.53
C GLY A 126 7.16 14.93 17.38
N LYS A 127 8.22 14.33 16.85
CA LYS A 127 9.50 15.04 16.64
C LYS A 127 9.40 16.18 15.63
N VAL A 128 8.55 16.04 14.60
CA VAL A 128 8.29 17.08 13.59
C VAL A 128 7.61 18.27 14.26
N ILE A 129 6.56 18.03 15.06
CA ILE A 129 5.87 19.07 15.85
C ILE A 129 6.83 19.74 16.82
N ASP A 130 7.61 18.99 17.59
CA ASP A 130 8.58 19.53 18.55
C ASP A 130 9.64 20.43 17.90
N LYS A 131 10.11 20.06 16.70
CA LYS A 131 11.05 20.87 15.92
C LYS A 131 10.36 22.09 15.29
N SER A 132 9.12 21.95 14.83
CA SER A 132 8.34 23.04 14.25
C SER A 132 7.90 24.09 15.27
N ALA A 133 7.59 23.68 16.51
CA ALA A 133 7.26 24.58 17.62
C ALA A 133 8.38 25.61 17.86
N LYS A 134 9.64 25.15 17.86
CA LYS A 134 10.82 26.02 17.97
C LYS A 134 10.96 27.01 16.80
N LEU A 135 10.46 26.66 15.62
CA LEU A 135 10.44 27.55 14.45
C LEU A 135 9.29 28.55 14.55
N PHE A 136 8.15 28.16 15.12
CA PHE A 136 6.99 29.04 15.32
C PHE A 136 7.24 30.09 16.41
N GLU A 137 8.04 29.79 17.43
CA GLU A 137 8.45 30.75 18.48
C GLU A 137 9.38 31.83 17.92
N ASN A 138 10.28 31.48 17.00
CA ASN A 138 11.29 32.39 16.45
C ASN A 138 10.77 33.33 15.33
N ASN A 139 9.45 33.37 15.07
CA ASN A 139 8.81 34.18 14.01
C ASN A 139 9.40 34.02 12.60
N THR A 140 10.17 32.97 12.34
CA THR A 140 10.70 32.65 11.03
C THR A 140 9.53 32.24 10.12
N GLN A 141 9.43 32.83 8.92
CA GLN A 141 8.50 32.33 7.91
C GLN A 141 8.87 30.86 7.62
N LEU A 142 7.90 29.97 7.77
CA LEU A 142 8.11 28.56 7.46
C LEU A 142 8.21 28.42 5.95
N ASP A 143 9.42 28.16 5.48
CA ASP A 143 9.71 27.80 4.09
C ASP A 143 10.03 26.31 4.02
N ASN A 144 9.66 25.68 2.90
CA ASN A 144 9.97 24.28 2.57
C ASN A 144 11.45 23.96 2.77
N ARG A 145 12.34 24.92 2.48
CA ARG A 145 13.79 24.77 2.74
C ARG A 145 14.13 24.74 4.21
N ALA A 146 13.48 25.55 5.04
CA ALA A 146 13.75 25.59 6.49
C ALA A 146 13.28 24.30 7.18
N LEU A 147 12.13 23.76 6.78
CA LEU A 147 11.61 22.49 7.30
C LEU A 147 12.44 21.29 6.82
N ALA A 148 12.79 21.23 5.53
CA ALA A 148 13.66 20.19 4.98
C ALA A 148 15.09 20.20 5.57
N GLN A 149 15.63 21.37 5.89
CA GLN A 149 16.94 21.48 6.56
C GLN A 149 16.86 21.14 8.07
N THR A 150 15.72 21.37 8.71
CA THR A 150 15.55 21.12 10.16
C THR A 150 15.20 19.66 10.47
N ILE A 151 14.59 18.96 9.51
CA ILE A 151 14.10 17.59 9.65
C ILE A 151 14.77 16.69 8.60
N ASP A 152 15.91 16.11 9.00
CA ASP A 152 16.55 15.04 8.24
C ASP A 152 15.84 13.71 8.55
N PHE A 153 14.83 13.37 7.75
CA PHE A 153 14.05 12.13 7.90
C PHE A 153 14.93 10.88 7.72
N SER A 154 15.96 10.93 6.88
CA SER A 154 16.90 9.82 6.69
C SER A 154 17.67 9.54 7.98
N LYS A 155 18.19 10.58 8.63
CA LYS A 155 18.85 10.47 9.93
C LYS A 155 17.88 10.05 11.05
N LEU A 156 16.67 10.61 11.07
CA LEU A 156 15.66 10.32 12.09
C LEU A 156 15.17 8.87 12.03
N VAL A 157 14.96 8.34 10.83
CA VAL A 157 14.65 6.92 10.59
C VAL A 157 15.85 6.03 10.95
N HIS A 158 17.07 6.46 10.62
CA HIS A 158 18.27 5.68 10.93
C HIS A 158 18.53 5.53 12.44
N GLU A 159 18.39 6.61 13.20
CA GLU A 159 18.59 6.63 14.65
C GLU A 159 17.55 5.75 15.38
N GLU A 160 16.29 5.80 14.95
CA GLU A 160 15.22 5.04 15.59
C GLU A 160 15.16 3.57 15.11
N PHE A 161 15.66 3.24 13.91
CA PHE A 161 15.51 1.91 13.30
C PHE A 161 16.82 1.30 12.77
N GLN A 162 17.89 1.37 13.56
CA GLN A 162 19.14 0.66 13.21
C GLN A 162 18.92 -0.84 12.96
N LYS A 163 17.96 -1.46 13.68
CA LYS A 163 17.60 -2.89 13.60
C LYS A 163 16.78 -3.27 12.36
N LEU A 164 16.24 -2.31 11.59
CA LEU A 164 15.46 -2.63 10.39
C LEU A 164 16.34 -2.91 9.16
N PRO A 165 15.90 -3.82 8.26
CA PRO A 165 16.54 -4.01 6.97
C PRO A 165 16.61 -2.70 6.18
N ARG A 166 17.66 -2.55 5.36
CA ARG A 166 17.90 -1.33 4.57
C ARG A 166 16.72 -0.97 3.66
N LEU A 167 16.05 -1.98 3.10
CA LEU A 167 14.85 -1.80 2.27
C LEU A 167 13.69 -1.16 3.02
N ILE A 168 13.44 -1.57 4.26
CA ILE A 168 12.34 -1.03 5.06
C ILE A 168 12.66 0.41 5.47
N ARG A 169 13.89 0.67 5.93
CA ARG A 169 14.33 2.04 6.24
C ARG A 169 14.18 2.97 5.03
N TRP A 170 14.64 2.54 3.86
CA TRP A 170 14.50 3.30 2.63
C TRP A 170 13.03 3.58 2.28
N GLY A 171 12.15 2.59 2.41
CA GLY A 171 10.72 2.76 2.18
C GLY A 171 10.09 3.76 3.14
N ILE A 172 10.43 3.71 4.43
CA ILE A 172 9.94 4.66 5.44
C ILE A 172 10.41 6.08 5.12
N THR A 173 11.71 6.27 4.86
CA THR A 173 12.27 7.58 4.52
C THR A 173 11.59 8.16 3.28
N PHE A 174 11.44 7.35 2.23
CA PHE A 174 10.77 7.76 1.00
C PHE A 174 9.32 8.17 1.23
N THR A 175 8.57 7.41 2.03
CA THR A 175 7.18 7.75 2.37
C THR A 175 7.10 9.07 3.11
N LEU A 176 7.98 9.32 4.08
CA LEU A 176 8.02 10.59 4.81
C LEU A 176 8.38 11.77 3.90
N GLU A 177 9.35 11.60 3.01
CA GLU A 177 9.72 12.66 2.05
C GLU A 177 8.60 13.00 1.04
N LEU A 178 7.67 12.08 0.79
CA LEU A 178 6.54 12.28 -0.11
C LEU A 178 5.41 13.11 0.52
N VAL A 179 5.29 13.10 1.85
CA VAL A 179 4.18 13.78 2.55
C VAL A 179 4.42 15.29 2.57
N PRO A 180 3.43 16.11 2.17
CA PRO A 180 3.52 17.56 2.23
C PRO A 180 3.32 18.06 3.67
N PHE A 181 4.30 17.81 4.54
CA PHE A 181 4.27 18.21 5.96
C PHE A 181 4.06 19.72 6.17
N MET A 182 4.48 20.55 5.21
CA MET A 182 4.43 22.00 5.30
C MET A 182 3.01 22.56 5.29
N ASP A 183 2.14 22.02 4.43
CA ASP A 183 0.77 22.51 4.27
C ASP A 183 -0.02 22.31 5.57
N ILE A 184 0.16 21.16 6.21
CA ILE A 184 -0.50 20.81 7.47
C ILE A 184 0.16 21.49 8.69
N LEU A 185 1.47 21.70 8.71
CA LEU A 185 2.15 22.39 9.83
C LEU A 185 1.77 23.87 9.93
N ILE A 186 1.44 24.52 8.81
CA ILE A 186 0.92 25.90 8.80
C ILE A 186 -0.46 25.94 9.45
N GLU A 187 -1.32 24.96 9.15
CA GLU A 187 -2.65 24.82 9.73
C GLU A 187 -2.58 24.55 11.24
N LEU A 188 -1.63 23.73 11.68
CA LEU A 188 -1.42 23.38 13.09
C LEU A 188 -0.69 24.45 13.91
N LYS A 189 -0.29 25.58 13.30
CA LYS A 189 0.51 26.62 13.97
C LYS A 189 -0.19 27.24 15.19
N SER A 190 -1.51 27.41 15.15
CA SER A 190 -2.30 27.90 16.30
C SER A 190 -2.25 26.90 17.45
N ASP A 191 -2.54 25.63 17.15
CA ASP A 191 -2.67 24.56 18.13
C ASP A 191 -1.33 24.29 18.84
N VAL A 192 -0.22 24.36 18.09
CA VAL A 192 1.13 24.22 18.64
C VAL A 192 1.52 25.43 19.50
N ARG A 193 1.08 26.65 19.16
CA ARG A 193 1.33 27.86 19.96
C ARG A 193 0.50 27.92 21.24
N GLU A 194 -0.68 27.31 21.24
CA GLU A 194 -1.60 27.25 22.38
C GLU A 194 -1.23 26.15 23.39
N GLY A 195 -0.20 25.34 23.09
CA GLY A 195 0.29 24.27 23.97
C GLY A 195 -0.42 22.93 23.80
N HIS A 196 -1.29 22.80 22.80
CA HIS A 196 -2.00 21.55 22.45
C HIS A 196 -1.12 20.63 21.59
N ARG A 197 0.04 20.25 22.15
CA ARG A 197 1.05 19.43 21.46
C ARG A 197 0.49 18.10 20.99
N ASP A 198 -0.18 17.37 21.88
CA ASP A 198 -0.61 15.99 21.59
C ASP A 198 -1.73 15.98 20.52
N ASP A 199 -2.61 16.99 20.53
CA ASP A 199 -3.64 17.17 19.49
C ASP A 199 -3.00 17.51 18.13
N ALA A 200 -1.98 18.37 18.10
CA ALA A 200 -1.26 18.71 16.88
C ALA A 200 -0.50 17.50 16.30
N VAL A 201 0.10 16.66 17.16
CA VAL A 201 0.75 15.42 16.74
C VAL A 201 -0.26 14.45 16.15
N GLN A 202 -1.43 14.32 16.76
CA GLN A 202 -2.45 13.40 16.27
C GLN A 202 -3.07 13.86 14.95
N LYS A 203 -3.40 15.15 14.81
CA LYS A 203 -3.88 15.71 13.53
C LYS A 203 -2.85 15.54 12.40
N LEU A 204 -1.56 15.74 12.72
CA LEU A 204 -0.49 15.52 11.75
C LEU A 204 -0.39 14.05 11.32
N PHE A 205 -0.54 13.13 12.27
CA PHE A 205 -0.52 11.70 11.99
C PHE A 205 -1.73 11.27 11.15
N GLU A 206 -2.93 11.73 11.48
CA GLU A 206 -4.15 11.44 10.72
C GLU A 206 -4.03 11.90 9.26
N TYR A 207 -3.47 13.10 9.03
CA TYR A 207 -3.18 13.61 7.69
C TYR A 207 -2.18 12.72 6.93
N VAL A 208 -1.07 12.34 7.58
CA VAL A 208 -0.06 11.45 7.01
C VAL A 208 -0.69 10.10 6.65
N ASP A 209 -1.51 9.55 7.55
CA ASP A 209 -2.18 8.27 7.35
C ASP A 209 -3.15 8.32 6.17
N GLU A 210 -4.03 9.31 6.14
CA GLU A 210 -4.98 9.49 5.06
C GLU A 210 -4.27 9.70 3.71
N PHE A 211 -3.21 10.51 3.67
CA PHE A 211 -2.42 10.73 2.46
C PHE A 211 -1.80 9.43 1.95
N ILE A 212 -1.24 8.61 2.83
CA ILE A 212 -0.60 7.34 2.46
C ILE A 212 -1.67 6.33 2.00
N GLN A 213 -2.77 6.18 2.72
CA GLN A 213 -3.87 5.29 2.31
C GLN A 213 -4.44 5.70 0.94
N ASN A 214 -4.68 6.99 0.72
CA ASN A 214 -5.33 7.48 -0.49
C ASN A 214 -4.38 7.58 -1.69
N THR A 215 -3.10 7.89 -1.48
CA THR A 215 -2.15 8.11 -2.58
C THR A 215 -1.38 6.83 -2.93
N VAL A 216 -0.97 6.06 -1.92
CA VAL A 216 -0.12 4.89 -2.12
C VAL A 216 -0.94 3.60 -2.25
N PHE A 217 -2.04 3.46 -1.49
CA PHE A 217 -2.78 2.19 -1.38
C PHE A 217 -4.15 2.16 -2.09
N ALA A 218 -4.77 3.30 -2.43
CA ALA A 218 -6.15 3.38 -2.92
C ALA A 218 -6.49 2.58 -4.19
N LYS A 219 -5.50 2.11 -4.96
CA LYS A 219 -5.72 1.44 -6.25
C LYS A 219 -5.51 -0.07 -6.22
N ASN A 220 -5.54 -0.69 -5.04
CA ASN A 220 -5.25 -2.11 -4.89
C ASN A 220 -6.52 -2.97 -4.84
N ASN A 221 -7.14 -3.24 -6.00
CA ASN A 221 -8.30 -4.13 -6.09
C ASN A 221 -8.17 -5.14 -7.25
N ASN A 222 -8.74 -6.33 -7.03
CA ASN A 222 -8.80 -7.46 -7.96
C ASN A 222 -10.07 -7.50 -8.83
N ASP A 223 -10.93 -6.48 -8.77
CA ASP A 223 -12.13 -6.38 -9.63
C ASP A 223 -11.85 -6.52 -11.13
N TRP A 224 -10.63 -6.21 -11.56
CA TRP A 224 -10.19 -6.38 -12.94
C TRP A 224 -10.30 -7.84 -13.42
N VAL A 225 -10.25 -8.83 -12.52
CA VAL A 225 -10.37 -10.26 -12.84
C VAL A 225 -11.76 -10.57 -13.40
N TRP A 226 -12.81 -9.98 -12.80
CA TRP A 226 -14.20 -10.21 -13.19
C TRP A 226 -14.52 -9.74 -14.61
N TRP A 227 -13.81 -8.74 -15.11
CA TRP A 227 -13.95 -8.26 -16.48
C TRP A 227 -12.88 -8.80 -17.43
N GLY A 228 -11.65 -8.97 -16.94
CA GLY A 228 -10.51 -9.41 -17.74
C GLY A 228 -10.64 -10.86 -18.20
N LEU A 229 -11.18 -11.74 -17.37
CA LEU A 229 -11.32 -13.16 -17.69
C LEU A 229 -12.41 -13.41 -18.77
N PRO A 230 -13.64 -12.86 -18.65
CA PRO A 230 -14.63 -12.94 -19.73
C PRO A 230 -14.16 -12.31 -21.04
N LEU A 231 -13.50 -11.15 -20.97
CA LEU A 231 -12.96 -10.48 -22.15
C LEU A 231 -11.91 -11.35 -22.86
N ASN A 232 -11.00 -11.96 -22.10
CA ASN A 232 -10.00 -12.88 -22.63
C ASN A 232 -10.64 -14.09 -23.32
N MET A 233 -11.69 -14.67 -22.71
CA MET A 233 -12.44 -15.77 -23.33
C MET A 233 -13.15 -15.32 -24.60
N ALA A 234 -13.80 -14.16 -24.60
CA ALA A 234 -14.52 -13.63 -25.76
C ALA A 234 -13.59 -13.42 -26.96
N ILE A 235 -12.43 -12.78 -26.76
CA ILE A 235 -11.43 -12.57 -27.80
C ILE A 235 -10.95 -13.91 -28.37
N SER A 236 -10.62 -14.88 -27.51
CA SER A 236 -10.16 -16.20 -27.94
C SER A 236 -11.24 -16.95 -28.74
N ILE A 237 -12.50 -16.87 -28.33
CA ILE A 237 -13.63 -17.49 -29.04
C ILE A 237 -13.83 -16.83 -30.41
N ILE A 238 -13.77 -15.50 -30.50
CA ILE A 238 -13.88 -14.78 -31.78
C ILE A 238 -12.77 -15.20 -32.74
N LEU A 239 -11.52 -15.26 -32.26
CA LEU A 239 -10.38 -15.74 -33.06
C LEU A 239 -10.61 -17.17 -33.56
N MET A 240 -11.09 -18.06 -32.68
CA MET A 240 -11.43 -19.42 -33.07
C MET A 240 -12.55 -19.48 -34.12
N ILE A 241 -13.56 -18.61 -34.06
CA ILE A 241 -14.63 -18.55 -35.08
C ILE A 241 -14.06 -18.08 -36.42
N MET A 242 -13.18 -17.08 -36.42
CA MET A 242 -12.55 -16.55 -37.64
C MET A 242 -11.67 -17.58 -38.35
N MET A 243 -11.08 -18.55 -37.63
CA MET A 243 -10.27 -19.64 -38.22
C MET A 243 -11.04 -20.55 -39.20
N ILE A 244 -12.38 -20.54 -39.19
CA ILE A 244 -13.24 -21.37 -40.06
C ILE A 244 -13.49 -20.72 -41.44
N LYS A 245 -13.43 -19.38 -41.52
CA LYS A 245 -13.68 -18.65 -42.77
C LYS A 245 -12.46 -18.70 -43.68
#